data_AF-A0A954U0A0-F1
#
_entry.id   AF-A0A954U0A0-F1
#
_cell.length_a   1.000
_cell.length_b   1.000
_cell.length_c   1.000
_cell.angle_alpha   90.00
_cell.angle_beta   90.00
_cell.angle_gamma   90.00
#
_symmetry.space_group_name_H-M   'P 1'
#
loop_
_entity.id
_entity.type
_entity.pdbx_description
1 polymer ?
#
loop_
_entity_poly.entity_id
_entity_poly.type
_entity_poly.pdbx_seq_one_letter_code
_entity_poly.pdbx_strand_id
1 'polypeptide(L)'
;DTWGRIDDLTAAKWQRMKIQPSGICTDAEFIRRVHLDLTGVPPTSERVRAFLADDRDTRVKRSELIDQLIGCEDYVEYWTNKWADLLQVNRKYLGPEGSASFRQWIRSEVAANTPYNEFVEKIITAEGSNKDNPAASYFKILREPVDIMENTTHLFLGVRFNCNKCHDHPF
;
A
#
# COMPACT_ATOMS: atom_id res chain seq x y z
N ASP A 1 -1.58 -16.43 -18.86
CA ASP A 1 -0.56 -15.39 -19.11
C ASP A 1 -0.21 -14.68 -17.83
N THR A 2 1.08 -14.64 -17.49
CA THR A 2 1.60 -13.83 -16.40
C THR A 2 2.25 -12.58 -17.00
N TRP A 3 2.06 -11.44 -16.34
CA TRP A 3 2.56 -10.14 -16.78
C TRP A 3 3.87 -9.76 -16.08
N GLY A 4 4.26 -10.51 -15.05
CA GLY A 4 5.55 -10.39 -14.39
C GLY A 4 5.75 -11.40 -13.27
N ARG A 5 6.88 -11.28 -12.57
CA ARG A 5 7.29 -12.21 -11.50
C ARG A 5 6.28 -12.31 -10.35
N ILE A 6 5.62 -11.20 -10.01
CA ILE A 6 4.60 -11.18 -8.94
C ILE A 6 3.38 -12.00 -9.34
N ASP A 7 2.97 -11.97 -10.61
CA ASP A 7 1.87 -12.79 -11.12
C ASP A 7 2.21 -14.27 -11.06
N ASP A 8 3.45 -14.65 -11.36
CA ASP A 8 3.90 -16.05 -11.26
C ASP A 8 3.77 -16.56 -9.81
N LEU A 9 4.22 -15.77 -8.83
CA LEU A 9 4.11 -16.11 -7.41
C LEU A 9 2.64 -16.21 -6.96
N THR A 10 1.80 -15.30 -7.44
CA THR A 10 0.36 -15.28 -7.14
C THR A 10 -0.35 -16.49 -7.75
N ALA A 11 -0.07 -16.80 -9.01
CA ALA A 11 -0.61 -17.94 -9.72
C ALA A 11 -0.21 -19.27 -9.05
N ALA A 12 1.03 -19.41 -8.60
CA ALA A 12 1.49 -20.58 -7.86
C ALA A 12 0.68 -20.80 -6.57
N LYS A 13 0.37 -19.73 -5.83
CA LYS A 13 -0.50 -19.80 -4.65
C LYS A 13 -1.92 -20.20 -5.00
N TRP A 14 -2.52 -19.62 -6.04
CA TRP A 14 -3.88 -19.99 -6.48
C TRP A 14 -3.97 -21.47 -6.88
N GLN A 15 -2.99 -21.98 -7.62
CA GLN A 15 -2.94 -23.40 -8.00
C GLN A 15 -2.87 -24.32 -6.77
N ARG A 16 -1.98 -24.02 -5.82
CA ARG A 16 -1.88 -24.77 -4.56
C ARG A 16 -3.20 -24.79 -3.79
N MET A 17 -3.91 -23.66 -3.80
CA MET A 17 -5.18 -23.48 -3.10
C MET A 17 -6.40 -23.93 -3.93
N LYS A 18 -6.20 -24.44 -5.15
CA LYS A 18 -7.26 -24.81 -6.11
C LYS A 18 -8.26 -23.68 -6.39
N ILE A 19 -7.78 -22.44 -6.40
CA ILE A 19 -8.56 -21.25 -6.71
C ILE A 19 -8.54 -21.02 -8.22
N GLN A 20 -9.71 -20.91 -8.83
CA GLN A 20 -9.84 -20.52 -10.23
C GLN A 20 -9.86 -18.99 -10.34
N PRO A 21 -8.88 -18.35 -11.00
CA PRO A 21 -8.85 -16.90 -11.15
C PRO A 21 -9.92 -16.41 -12.14
N SER A 22 -10.33 -15.14 -11.99
CA SER A 22 -11.20 -14.49 -12.98
C SER A 22 -10.46 -14.28 -14.31
N GLY A 23 -11.22 -14.12 -15.39
CA GLY A 23 -10.67 -13.74 -16.69
C GLY A 23 -10.00 -12.36 -16.68
N ILE A 24 -9.22 -12.08 -17.73
CA ILE A 24 -8.57 -10.78 -17.93
C ILE A 24 -9.67 -9.72 -18.14
N CYS A 25 -9.54 -8.58 -17.47
CA CYS A 25 -10.48 -7.48 -17.58
C CYS A 25 -10.35 -6.74 -18.93
N THR A 26 -11.47 -6.17 -19.37
CA THR A 26 -11.52 -5.28 -20.54
C THR A 26 -10.76 -3.97 -20.29
N ASP A 27 -10.39 -3.24 -21.35
CA ASP A 27 -9.73 -1.94 -21.20
C ASP A 27 -10.60 -0.91 -20.48
N ALA A 28 -11.92 -0.95 -20.66
CA ALA A 28 -12.86 -0.08 -19.96
C ALA A 28 -12.89 -0.36 -18.44
N GLU A 29 -12.85 -1.63 -18.04
CA GLU A 29 -12.73 -2.00 -16.63
C GLU A 29 -11.36 -1.65 -16.07
N PHE A 30 -10.30 -1.90 -16.84
CA PHE A 30 -8.92 -1.65 -16.43
C PHE A 30 -8.70 -0.18 -16.11
N ILE A 31 -9.01 0.75 -17.02
CA ILE A 31 -8.75 2.17 -16.82
C ILE A 31 -9.47 2.71 -15.57
N ARG A 32 -10.69 2.23 -15.31
CA ARG A 32 -11.44 2.63 -14.11
C ARG A 32 -10.80 2.06 -12.85
N ARG A 33 -10.44 0.77 -12.83
CA ARG A 33 -9.84 0.11 -11.66
C ARG A 33 -8.49 0.70 -11.32
N VAL A 34 -7.60 0.84 -12.30
CA VAL A 34 -6.23 1.33 -12.08
C VAL A 34 -6.19 2.77 -11.55
N HIS A 35 -7.10 3.64 -12.00
CA HIS A 35 -7.22 4.99 -11.43
C HIS A 35 -7.70 4.97 -9.98
N LEU A 36 -8.74 4.20 -9.66
CA LEU A 36 -9.20 4.09 -8.27
C LEU A 36 -8.15 3.46 -7.35
N ASP A 37 -7.42 2.46 -7.85
CA ASP A 37 -6.42 1.74 -7.08
C ASP A 37 -5.14 2.58 -6.86
N LEU A 38 -4.76 3.41 -7.83
CA LEU A 38 -3.52 4.20 -7.75
C LEU A 38 -3.73 5.61 -7.22
N THR A 39 -4.85 6.27 -7.51
CA THR A 39 -5.08 7.68 -7.16
C THR A 39 -6.35 7.90 -6.32
N GLY A 40 -7.15 6.85 -6.08
CA GLY A 40 -8.38 6.95 -5.28
C GLY A 40 -9.54 7.67 -5.96
N VAL A 41 -9.36 8.13 -7.20
CA VAL A 41 -10.37 8.88 -7.97
C VAL A 41 -10.60 8.25 -9.33
N PRO A 42 -11.83 8.26 -9.87
CA PRO A 42 -12.10 7.71 -11.19
C PRO A 42 -11.49 8.58 -12.31
N PRO A 43 -11.21 8.00 -13.50
CA PRO A 43 -10.74 8.77 -14.66
C PRO A 43 -11.82 9.73 -15.16
N THR A 44 -11.39 10.82 -15.81
CA THR A 44 -12.32 11.70 -16.54
C THR A 44 -12.87 11.00 -17.78
N SER A 45 -14.05 11.42 -18.24
CA SER A 45 -14.67 10.85 -19.46
C SER A 45 -13.79 11.02 -20.70
N GLU A 46 -13.03 12.11 -20.78
CA GLU A 46 -12.05 12.36 -21.85
C GLU A 46 -10.89 11.36 -21.83
N ARG A 47 -10.30 11.11 -20.66
CA ARG A 47 -9.24 10.10 -20.50
C ARG A 47 -9.72 8.71 -20.88
N VAL A 48 -10.94 8.35 -20.48
CA VAL A 48 -11.55 7.06 -20.87
C VAL A 48 -11.69 6.96 -22.38
N ARG A 49 -12.27 7.98 -23.03
CA ARG A 49 -12.43 7.98 -24.50
C ARG A 49 -11.08 7.88 -25.21
N ALA A 50 -10.08 8.64 -24.78
CA ALA A 50 -8.74 8.60 -25.38
C ALA A 50 -8.09 7.22 -25.24
N PHE A 51 -8.13 6.62 -24.05
CA PHE A 51 -7.53 5.30 -23.80
C PHE A 51 -8.22 4.15 -24.55
N LEU A 52 -9.53 4.25 -24.74
CA LEU A 52 -10.30 3.27 -25.51
C LEU A 52 -10.14 3.44 -27.02
N ALA A 53 -9.84 4.65 -27.49
CA ALA A 53 -9.55 4.93 -28.90
C ALA A 53 -8.12 4.57 -29.30
N ASP A 54 -7.21 4.41 -28.33
CA ASP A 54 -5.83 3.97 -28.55
C ASP A 54 -5.79 2.49 -28.97
N ASP A 55 -5.39 2.25 -30.22
CA ASP A 55 -5.33 0.95 -30.89
C ASP A 55 -3.97 0.23 -30.74
N ARG A 56 -3.04 0.84 -30.01
CA ARG A 56 -1.76 0.21 -29.68
C ARG A 56 -1.97 -1.04 -28.81
N ASP A 57 -0.96 -1.90 -28.79
CA ASP A 57 -0.95 -3.11 -27.98
C ASP A 57 -1.36 -2.83 -26.52
N THR A 58 -2.29 -3.64 -26.00
CA THR A 58 -2.86 -3.44 -24.67
C THR A 58 -1.81 -3.44 -23.57
N ARG A 59 -0.71 -4.20 -23.69
CA ARG A 59 0.36 -4.17 -22.69
C ARG A 59 1.04 -2.80 -22.68
N VAL A 60 1.38 -2.29 -23.85
CA VAL A 60 2.08 -1.00 -24.01
C VAL A 60 1.27 0.14 -23.40
N LYS A 61 0.03 0.35 -23.86
CA LYS A 61 -0.78 1.49 -23.38
C LYS A 61 -1.16 1.38 -21.90
N ARG A 62 -1.33 0.15 -21.37
CA ARG A 62 -1.61 -0.07 -19.93
C ARG A 62 -0.39 0.25 -19.07
N SER A 63 0.80 -0.18 -19.49
CA SER A 63 2.06 0.14 -18.79
C SER A 63 2.31 1.64 -18.75
N GLU A 64 2.19 2.33 -19.89
CA GLU A 64 2.36 3.79 -19.94
C GLU A 64 1.36 4.52 -19.03
N LEU A 65 0.09 4.08 -19.00
CA LEU A 65 -0.90 4.67 -18.10
C LEU A 65 -0.54 4.44 -16.63
N ILE A 66 -0.05 3.25 -16.26
CA ILE A 66 0.40 2.96 -14.89
C ILE A 66 1.55 3.90 -14.51
N ASP A 67 2.56 4.06 -15.38
CA ASP A 67 3.71 4.94 -15.12
C ASP A 67 3.27 6.40 -14.92
N GLN A 68 2.32 6.88 -15.72
CA GLN A 68 1.72 8.21 -15.55
C GLN A 68 1.01 8.38 -14.21
N LEU A 69 0.29 7.35 -13.75
CA LEU A 69 -0.47 7.41 -12.50
C LEU A 69 0.45 7.32 -11.27
N ILE A 70 1.44 6.43 -11.26
CA ILE A 70 2.36 6.29 -10.12
C ILE A 70 3.21 7.56 -9.92
N GLY A 71 3.51 8.29 -11.02
CA GLY A 71 4.31 9.52 -10.96
C GLY A 71 3.55 10.79 -10.58
N CYS A 72 2.23 10.74 -10.33
CA CYS A 72 1.42 11.94 -10.12
C CYS A 72 1.22 12.30 -8.64
N GLU A 73 0.92 13.58 -8.38
CA GLU A 73 0.62 14.08 -7.04
C GLU A 73 -0.58 13.37 -6.37
N ASP A 74 -1.61 13.02 -7.15
CA ASP A 74 -2.78 12.31 -6.63
C ASP A 74 -2.43 10.92 -6.07
N TYR A 75 -1.46 10.23 -6.69
CA TYR A 75 -0.93 8.95 -6.19
C TYR A 75 -0.24 9.15 -4.84
N VAL A 76 0.62 10.16 -4.74
CA VAL A 76 1.33 10.48 -3.50
C VAL A 76 0.35 10.76 -2.37
N GLU A 77 -0.65 11.62 -2.59
CA GLU A 77 -1.64 11.94 -1.57
C GLU A 77 -2.53 10.74 -1.18
N TYR A 78 -2.97 9.95 -2.16
CA TYR A 78 -3.81 8.78 -1.92
C TYR A 78 -3.06 7.72 -1.10
N TRP A 79 -1.84 7.36 -1.51
CA TRP A 79 -1.03 6.37 -0.80
C TRP A 79 -0.50 6.88 0.53
N THR A 80 -0.25 8.18 0.67
CA THR A 80 0.02 8.81 1.98
C THR A 80 -1.14 8.56 2.94
N ASN A 81 -2.38 8.77 2.50
CA ASN A 81 -3.54 8.56 3.34
C ASN A 81 -3.76 7.08 3.67
N LYS A 82 -3.54 6.18 2.70
CA LYS A 82 -3.59 4.72 2.94
C LYS A 82 -2.57 4.29 3.99
N TRP A 83 -1.32 4.71 3.86
CA TRP A 83 -0.28 4.39 4.84
C TRP A 83 -0.52 5.07 6.18
N ALA A 84 -1.02 6.29 6.20
CA ALA A 84 -1.37 6.99 7.44
C ALA A 84 -2.49 6.25 8.21
N ASP A 85 -3.46 5.68 7.51
CA ASP A 85 -4.52 4.85 8.12
C ASP A 85 -3.94 3.54 8.68
N LEU A 86 -3.14 2.82 7.88
CA LEU A 86 -2.50 1.57 8.27
C LEU A 86 -1.52 1.72 9.46
N LEU A 87 -0.78 2.84 9.49
CA LEU A 87 0.12 3.21 10.58
C LEU A 87 -0.58 3.95 11.72
N GLN A 88 -1.91 4.05 11.66
CA GLN A 88 -2.76 4.61 12.71
C GLN A 88 -2.38 6.03 13.12
N VAL A 89 -2.04 6.90 12.16
CA VAL A 89 -1.72 8.32 12.40
C VAL A 89 -2.90 8.97 13.13
N ASN A 90 -2.75 9.17 14.44
CA ASN A 90 -3.88 9.50 15.29
C ASN A 90 -3.58 10.69 16.21
N ARG A 91 -4.35 11.77 16.01
CA ARG A 91 -4.25 13.02 16.80
C ARG A 91 -4.46 12.81 18.30
N LYS A 92 -5.26 11.82 18.72
CA LYS A 92 -5.49 11.50 20.14
C LYS A 92 -4.19 11.12 20.85
N TYR A 93 -3.30 10.38 20.18
CA TYR A 93 -2.07 9.86 20.75
C TYR A 93 -0.85 10.72 20.42
N LEU A 94 -0.85 11.38 19.26
CA LEU A 94 0.29 12.17 18.77
C LEU A 94 0.15 13.67 18.98
N GLY A 95 -1.06 14.16 19.29
CA GLY A 95 -1.40 15.58 19.21
C GLY A 95 -1.43 16.09 17.76
N PRO A 96 -1.84 17.36 17.54
CA PRO A 96 -1.89 17.95 16.21
C PRO A 96 -0.54 17.92 15.49
N GLU A 97 0.52 18.40 16.15
CA GLU A 97 1.87 18.49 15.59
C GLU A 97 2.46 17.11 15.26
N GLY A 98 2.39 16.15 16.19
CA GLY A 98 2.93 14.81 15.98
C GLY A 98 2.20 14.07 14.85
N SER A 99 0.88 14.22 14.74
CA SER A 99 0.11 13.62 13.64
C SER A 99 0.46 14.24 12.28
N ALA A 100 0.67 15.55 12.24
CA ALA A 100 1.05 16.26 11.02
C ALA A 100 2.47 15.87 10.58
N SER A 101 3.42 15.83 11.53
CA SER A 101 4.80 15.41 11.28
C SER A 101 4.88 13.97 10.77
N PHE A 102 4.16 13.03 11.40
CA PHE A 102 4.17 11.64 10.96
C PHE A 102 3.54 11.45 9.59
N ARG A 103 2.39 12.10 9.32
CA ARG A 103 1.79 12.08 7.97
C ARG A 103 2.72 12.69 6.93
N GLN A 104 3.40 13.80 7.25
CA GLN A 104 4.33 14.45 6.33
C GLN A 104 5.53 13.54 6.03
N TRP A 105 6.06 12.85 7.04
CA TRP A 105 7.12 11.86 6.85
C TRP A 105 6.66 10.72 5.93
N ILE A 106 5.48 10.14 6.17
CA ILE A 106 4.90 9.11 5.27
C ILE A 106 4.79 9.64 3.84
N ARG A 107 4.30 10.88 3.67
CA ARG A 107 4.19 11.52 2.35
C ARG A 107 5.53 11.62 1.64
N SER A 108 6.59 12.00 2.36
CA SER A 108 7.94 12.09 1.80
C SER A 108 8.46 10.71 1.38
N GLU A 109 8.23 9.66 2.16
CA GLU A 109 8.63 8.30 1.80
C GLU A 109 7.87 7.76 0.57
N VAL A 110 6.57 8.03 0.46
CA VAL A 110 5.76 7.68 -0.72
C VAL A 110 6.23 8.47 -1.95
N ALA A 111 6.44 9.77 -1.83
CA ALA A 111 6.89 10.63 -2.92
C ALA A 111 8.30 10.27 -3.42
N ALA A 112 9.17 9.80 -2.52
CA ALA A 112 10.51 9.33 -2.86
C ALA A 112 10.50 7.93 -3.50
N ASN A 113 9.35 7.25 -3.55
CA ASN A 113 9.22 5.86 -3.95
C ASN A 113 10.20 4.96 -3.16
N THR A 114 10.26 5.17 -1.83
CA THR A 114 11.15 4.39 -0.97
C THR A 114 10.86 2.90 -1.12
N PRO A 115 11.89 2.04 -1.32
CA PRO A 115 11.71 0.60 -1.37
C PRO A 115 10.97 0.08 -0.13
N TYR A 116 10.02 -0.83 -0.33
CA TYR A 116 9.18 -1.33 0.76
C TYR A 116 9.98 -1.85 1.95
N ASN A 117 11.06 -2.59 1.71
CA ASN A 117 11.93 -3.10 2.77
C ASN A 117 12.57 -1.97 3.61
N GLU A 118 13.03 -0.90 2.97
CA GLU A 118 13.62 0.25 3.67
C GLU A 118 12.55 1.05 4.42
N PHE A 119 11.36 1.21 3.83
CA PHE A 119 10.24 1.87 4.49
C PHE A 119 9.82 1.14 5.78
N VAL A 120 9.71 -0.19 5.72
CA VAL A 120 9.38 -1.02 6.88
C VAL A 120 10.50 -0.98 7.91
N GLU A 121 11.76 -1.11 7.50
CA GLU A 121 12.93 -1.05 8.39
C GLU A 121 12.94 0.26 9.19
N LYS A 122 12.81 1.42 8.51
CA LYS A 122 12.74 2.74 9.15
C LYS A 122 11.66 2.84 10.23
N ILE A 123 10.56 2.10 10.11
CA ILE A 123 9.46 2.10 11.09
C ILE A 123 9.78 1.18 12.26
N ILE A 124 10.12 -0.08 11.97
CA ILE A 124 10.26 -1.11 13.03
C ILE A 124 11.52 -0.91 13.87
N THR A 125 12.54 -0.23 13.34
CA THR A 125 13.76 0.13 14.07
C THR A 125 13.71 1.57 14.59
N ALA A 126 12.58 2.27 14.48
CA ALA A 126 12.48 3.66 14.89
C ALA A 126 12.66 3.80 16.41
N GLU A 127 13.56 4.70 16.80
CA GLU A 127 13.83 5.01 18.20
C GLU A 127 13.87 6.53 18.44
N GLY A 128 13.88 6.90 19.73
CA GLY A 128 14.01 8.27 20.17
C GLY A 128 12.71 9.08 20.11
N SER A 129 12.88 10.40 20.10
CA SER A 129 11.79 11.38 20.11
C SER A 129 11.06 11.40 18.78
N ASN A 130 9.73 11.26 18.81
CA ASN A 130 8.89 11.32 17.61
C ASN A 130 8.82 12.72 16.95
N LYS A 131 9.47 13.73 17.55
CA LYS A 131 9.66 15.06 16.95
C LYS A 131 10.83 15.07 15.98
N ASP A 132 11.90 14.36 16.35
CA ASP A 132 13.16 14.30 15.60
C ASP A 132 13.16 13.11 14.62
N ASN A 133 12.51 12.01 15.01
CA ASN A 133 12.27 10.83 14.20
C ASN A 133 10.77 10.52 14.11
N PRO A 134 10.04 11.08 13.12
CA PRO A 134 8.59 10.92 13.02
C PRO A 134 8.10 9.47 12.97
N ALA A 135 8.90 8.54 12.42
CA ALA A 135 8.59 7.11 12.36
C ALA A 135 8.41 6.48 13.75
N ALA A 136 9.07 7.01 14.79
CA ALA A 136 8.92 6.57 16.18
C ALA A 136 7.49 6.81 16.72
N SER A 137 6.67 7.58 16.01
CA SER A 137 5.24 7.74 16.30
C SER A 137 4.49 6.40 16.30
N TYR A 138 4.95 5.39 15.54
CA TYR A 138 4.37 4.05 15.51
C TYR A 138 4.28 3.43 16.92
N PHE A 139 5.38 3.50 17.69
CA PHE A 139 5.47 2.99 19.07
C PHE A 139 4.85 3.94 20.12
N LYS A 140 4.49 5.16 19.73
CA LYS A 140 3.75 6.08 20.61
C LYS A 140 2.24 5.83 20.55
N ILE A 141 1.75 5.39 19.39
CA ILE A 141 0.37 4.96 19.16
C ILE A 141 0.14 3.59 19.80
N LEU A 142 1.00 2.61 19.48
CA LEU A 142 0.96 1.26 20.04
C LEU A 142 1.93 1.17 21.21
N ARG A 143 1.41 1.09 22.44
CA ARG A 143 2.23 1.22 23.67
C ARG A 143 2.58 -0.10 24.32
N GLU A 144 1.71 -1.10 24.16
CA GLU A 144 1.91 -2.40 24.77
C GLU A 144 2.67 -3.32 23.81
N PRO A 145 3.70 -4.06 24.27
CA PRO A 145 4.49 -4.96 23.43
C PRO A 145 3.64 -5.95 22.62
N VAL A 146 2.54 -6.40 23.20
CA VAL A 146 1.59 -7.32 22.58
C VAL A 146 0.88 -6.69 21.38
N ASP A 147 0.40 -5.46 21.51
CA ASP A 147 -0.29 -4.75 20.43
C ASP A 147 0.67 -4.38 19.30
N ILE A 148 1.90 -4.00 19.66
CA ILE A 148 2.99 -3.75 18.71
C ILE A 148 3.27 -5.01 17.89
N MET A 149 3.46 -6.17 18.56
CA MET A 149 3.73 -7.44 17.89
C MET A 149 2.60 -7.81 16.92
N GLU A 150 1.34 -7.81 17.40
CA GLU A 150 0.19 -8.17 16.57
C GLU A 150 0.02 -7.26 15.36
N ASN A 151 0.13 -5.94 15.56
CA ASN A 151 -0.03 -5.00 14.48
C ASN A 151 1.12 -5.11 13.48
N THR A 152 2.36 -5.26 13.95
CA THR A 152 3.55 -5.39 13.10
C THR A 152 3.46 -6.65 12.23
N THR A 153 3.13 -7.81 12.80
CA THR A 153 3.03 -9.05 12.03
C THR A 153 1.87 -9.02 11.06
N HIS A 154 0.73 -8.44 11.45
CA HIS A 154 -0.42 -8.37 10.57
C HIS A 154 -0.19 -7.38 9.42
N LEU A 155 0.32 -6.18 9.73
CA LEU A 155 0.52 -5.11 8.76
C LEU A 155 1.62 -5.45 7.74
N PHE A 156 2.79 -5.91 8.21
CA PHE A 156 3.96 -6.06 7.33
C PHE A 156 4.16 -7.48 6.81
N LEU A 157 3.70 -8.50 7.55
CA LEU A 157 3.86 -9.90 7.14
C LEU A 157 2.56 -10.54 6.63
N GLY A 158 1.42 -9.87 6.82
CA GLY A 158 0.11 -10.44 6.48
C GLY A 158 -0.28 -11.64 7.34
N VAL A 159 0.35 -11.80 8.53
CA VAL A 159 0.12 -12.93 9.44
C VAL A 159 -0.56 -12.44 10.72
N ARG A 160 -1.66 -13.08 11.08
CA ARG A 160 -2.39 -12.79 12.32
C ARG A 160 -1.85 -13.65 13.46
N PHE A 161 -1.11 -13.04 14.37
CA PHE A 161 -0.53 -13.70 15.55
C PHE A 161 -1.43 -13.66 16.79
N ASN A 162 -2.62 -13.08 16.69
CA ASN A 162 -3.53 -12.91 17.83
C ASN A 162 -3.99 -14.22 18.47
N CYS A 163 -4.13 -15.27 17.67
CA CYS A 163 -4.45 -16.62 18.14
C CYS A 163 -3.33 -17.19 19.03
N ASN A 164 -2.08 -16.81 18.77
CA ASN A 164 -0.91 -17.37 19.45
C ASN A 164 -0.75 -16.95 20.91
N LYS A 165 -1.58 -15.99 21.35
CA LYS A 165 -1.66 -15.58 22.74
C LYS A 165 -2.08 -16.72 23.67
N CYS A 166 -2.84 -17.70 23.15
CA CYS A 166 -3.47 -18.74 23.95
C CYS A 166 -3.13 -20.17 23.49
N HIS A 167 -2.60 -20.35 22.28
CA HIS A 167 -2.25 -21.67 21.73
C HIS A 167 -1.16 -21.55 20.67
N ASP A 168 -0.44 -22.62 20.38
CA ASP A 168 0.54 -22.60 19.29
C ASP A 168 -0.14 -22.36 17.93
N HIS A 169 0.51 -21.61 17.05
CA HIS A 169 0.00 -21.38 15.70
C HIS A 169 -0.11 -22.72 14.96
N PRO A 170 -1.21 -23.00 14.24
CA PRO A 170 -1.42 -24.31 13.62
C PRO A 170 -0.46 -24.64 12.45
N PHE A 171 0.49 -23.77 12.10
CA PHE A 171 1.46 -23.97 11.01
C PHE A 171 2.76 -23.23 11.28
#